data_AF-A0A1D9HCV3-F1
#
_entry.id   AF-A0A1D9HCV3-F1
#
_cell.length_a   1.000
_cell.length_b   1.000
_cell.length_c   1.000
_cell.angle_alpha   90.00
_cell.angle_beta   90.00
_cell.angle_gamma   90.00
#
_symmetry.space_group_name_H-M   'P 1'
#
loop_
_entity.id
_entity.type
_entity.pdbx_description
1 polymer ?
#
loop_
_entity_poly.entity_id
_entity_poly.type
_entity_poly.pdbx_seq_one_letter_code
_entity_poly.pdbx_strand_id
1 'polypeptide(L)'
;MFLLRYINDPELRRTIHAETNKAEEFHEFASWAFFGGEGIMAENVRHEQRKVVKYNHLVANMIILNTVHRMSKVPKDMHDRGEFEITAEVLAGLAPYRTVHINRFGDYLMDLERAVEPMNTRIRFPFKKKEEAA
;
A
#
# COMPACT_ATOMS: atom_id res chain seq x y z
N MET A 1 -3.00 -30.25 15.11
CA MET A 1 -3.24 -30.49 13.68
C MET A 1 -3.78 -29.21 13.03
N PHE A 2 -2.91 -28.38 12.43
CA PHE A 2 -3.31 -27.12 11.77
C PHE A 2 -3.92 -27.35 10.39
N LEU A 3 -3.31 -28.23 9.57
CA LEU A 3 -3.75 -28.51 8.19
C LEU A 3 -5.18 -29.08 8.12
N LEU A 4 -5.55 -29.97 9.05
CA LEU A 4 -6.93 -30.48 9.12
C LEU A 4 -7.94 -29.39 9.47
N ARG A 5 -7.57 -28.45 10.36
CA ARG A 5 -8.41 -27.31 10.73
C ARG A 5 -8.55 -26.33 9.55
N TYR A 6 -7.47 -26.09 8.80
CA TYR A 6 -7.46 -25.28 7.58
C TYR A 6 -8.38 -25.81 6.47
N ILE A 7 -8.41 -27.14 6.29
CA ILE A 7 -9.29 -27.77 5.30
C ILE A 7 -10.76 -27.69 5.75
N ASN A 8 -11.02 -27.91 7.05
CA ASN A 8 -12.38 -28.00 7.58
C ASN A 8 -13.04 -26.63 7.85
N ASP A 9 -12.27 -25.55 7.99
CA ASP A 9 -12.75 -24.21 8.33
C ASP A 9 -12.57 -23.22 7.16
N PRO A 10 -13.64 -22.90 6.42
CA PRO A 10 -13.59 -21.94 5.30
C PRO A 10 -13.24 -20.52 5.73
N GLU A 11 -13.63 -20.10 6.93
CA GLU A 11 -13.37 -18.74 7.44
C GLU A 11 -11.89 -18.58 7.79
N LEU A 12 -11.30 -19.59 8.43
CA LEU A 12 -9.85 -19.65 8.67
C LEU A 12 -9.07 -19.56 7.35
N ARG A 13 -9.54 -20.27 6.32
CA ARG A 13 -8.92 -20.26 4.99
C ARG A 13 -8.98 -18.89 4.32
N ARG A 14 -10.16 -18.25 4.33
CA ARG A 14 -10.34 -16.89 3.79
C ARG A 14 -9.44 -15.88 4.49
N THR A 15 -9.35 -15.95 5.81
CA THR A 15 -8.49 -15.07 6.60
C THR A 15 -7.02 -15.25 6.22
N ILE A 16 -6.54 -16.50 6.16
CA ILE A 16 -5.16 -16.79 5.76
C ILE A 16 -4.90 -16.28 4.34
N HIS A 17 -5.77 -16.57 3.37
CA HIS A 17 -5.59 -16.07 2.01
C HIS A 17 -5.56 -14.54 1.93
N ALA A 18 -6.43 -13.85 2.68
CA ALA A 18 -6.45 -12.40 2.71
C ALA A 18 -5.14 -11.81 3.26
N GLU A 19 -4.62 -12.36 4.36
CA GLU A 19 -3.34 -11.91 4.94
C GLU A 19 -2.14 -12.26 4.05
N THR A 20 -2.14 -13.44 3.44
CA THR A 20 -1.10 -13.86 2.50
C THR A 20 -1.08 -12.95 1.27
N ASN A 21 -2.24 -12.66 0.66
CA ASN A 21 -2.32 -11.78 -0.50
C ASN A 21 -1.78 -10.37 -0.19
N LYS A 22 -2.08 -9.82 1.00
CA LYS A 22 -1.52 -8.52 1.43
C LYS A 22 0.01 -8.54 1.51
N ALA A 23 0.58 -9.62 2.05
CA ALA A 23 2.02 -9.78 2.18
C ALA A 23 2.69 -9.99 0.81
N GLU A 24 2.09 -10.78 -0.07
CA GLU A 24 2.55 -11.03 -1.43
C GLU A 24 2.56 -9.75 -2.26
N GLU A 25 1.47 -8.98 -2.26
CA GLU A 25 1.38 -7.69 -2.96
C GLU A 25 2.45 -6.70 -2.45
N PHE A 26 2.69 -6.66 -1.14
CA PHE A 26 3.76 -5.83 -0.58
C PHE A 26 5.14 -6.29 -1.05
N HIS A 27 5.41 -7.59 -1.07
CA HIS A 27 6.70 -8.13 -1.50
C HIS A 27 6.95 -7.90 -3.00
N GLU A 28 5.92 -8.06 -3.83
CA GLU A 28 5.97 -7.72 -5.25
C GLU A 28 6.27 -6.23 -5.44
N PHE A 29 5.57 -5.37 -4.70
CA PHE A 29 5.80 -3.92 -4.73
C PHE A 29 7.21 -3.54 -4.26
N ALA A 30 7.70 -4.14 -3.17
CA ALA A 30 9.05 -3.88 -2.66
C ALA A 30 10.12 -4.36 -3.64
N SER A 31 9.91 -5.50 -4.30
CA SER A 31 10.80 -5.99 -5.37
C SER A 31 10.80 -5.02 -6.56
N TRP A 32 9.63 -4.54 -6.97
CA TRP A 32 9.50 -3.53 -8.01
C TRP A 32 10.18 -2.20 -7.64
N ALA A 33 10.04 -1.74 -6.40
CA ALA A 33 10.63 -0.51 -5.89
C ALA A 33 12.17 -0.58 -5.82
N PHE A 34 12.74 -1.79 -5.78
CA PHE A 34 14.18 -1.99 -5.83
C PHE A 34 14.71 -1.72 -7.25
N PHE A 35 15.00 -0.45 -7.55
CA PHE A 35 15.57 -0.02 -8.83
C PHE A 35 17.10 -0.16 -8.81
N GLY A 36 17.70 -0.81 -9.80
CA GLY A 36 19.16 -0.87 -9.97
C GLY A 36 19.83 -2.25 -9.87
N GLY A 37 19.10 -3.34 -9.67
CA GLY A 37 19.72 -4.67 -9.66
C GLY A 37 18.77 -5.87 -9.77
N GLU A 38 17.51 -5.71 -10.18
CA GLU A 38 16.51 -6.80 -10.24
C GLU A 38 16.36 -7.62 -8.92
N GLY A 39 16.77 -7.05 -7.78
CA GLY A 39 16.79 -7.77 -6.50
C GLY A 39 18.06 -8.60 -6.26
N ILE A 40 19.04 -8.54 -7.16
CA ILE A 40 20.33 -9.21 -7.03
C ILE A 40 21.18 -8.49 -5.99
N MET A 41 21.41 -9.15 -4.85
CA MET A 41 22.33 -8.67 -3.84
C MET A 41 23.76 -8.97 -4.28
N ALA A 42 24.47 -7.94 -4.73
CA ALA A 42 25.84 -8.07 -5.26
C ALA A 42 26.86 -8.55 -4.21
N GLU A 43 26.60 -8.30 -2.92
CA GLU A 43 27.50 -8.69 -1.83
C GLU A 43 27.06 -9.97 -1.12
N ASN A 44 28.01 -10.88 -0.92
CA ASN A 44 27.81 -12.12 -0.15
C ASN A 44 28.07 -11.93 1.35
N VAL A 45 27.72 -10.75 1.89
CA VAL A 45 27.88 -10.40 3.31
C VAL A 45 26.50 -10.20 3.92
N ARG A 46 26.12 -11.08 4.85
CA ARG A 46 24.79 -11.08 5.49
C ARG A 46 24.40 -9.74 6.15
N HIS A 47 25.38 -8.98 6.64
CA HIS A 47 25.10 -7.68 7.25
C HIS A 47 24.67 -6.64 6.19
N GLU A 48 25.38 -6.58 5.07
CA GLU A 48 25.09 -5.65 3.98
C GLU A 48 23.77 -6.00 3.29
N GLN A 49 23.51 -7.28 3.03
CA GLN A 49 22.23 -7.78 2.53
C GLN A 49 21.05 -7.31 3.41
N ARG A 50 21.20 -7.37 4.74
CA ARG A 50 20.17 -6.87 5.67
C ARG A 50 19.97 -5.35 5.58
N LYS A 51 21.02 -4.57 5.34
CA LYS A 51 20.88 -3.12 5.14
C LYS A 51 20.09 -2.84 3.87
N VAL A 52 20.45 -3.51 2.76
CA VAL A 52 19.77 -3.37 1.47
C VAL A 52 18.27 -3.64 1.61
N VAL A 53 17.89 -4.75 2.24
CA VAL A 53 16.47 -5.08 2.47
C VAL A 53 15.76 -4.00 3.30
N LYS A 54 16.39 -3.54 4.40
CA LYS A 54 15.79 -2.53 5.28
C LYS A 54 15.61 -1.19 4.58
N TYR A 55 16.61 -0.74 3.82
CA TYR A 55 16.53 0.50 3.05
C TYR A 55 15.47 0.40 1.95
N ASN A 56 15.39 -0.74 1.27
CA ASN A 56 14.35 -0.96 0.27
C ASN A 56 12.94 -0.90 0.89
N HIS A 57 12.73 -1.56 2.03
CA HIS A 57 11.46 -1.49 2.75
C HIS A 57 11.13 -0.07 3.20
N LEU A 58 12.13 0.72 3.62
CA LEU A 58 11.94 2.12 3.97
C LEU A 58 11.45 2.94 2.77
N VAL A 59 12.10 2.79 1.61
CA VAL A 59 11.69 3.47 0.37
C VAL A 59 10.29 3.04 -0.06
N ALA A 60 10.00 1.73 -0.08
CA ALA A 60 8.68 1.21 -0.39
C ALA A 60 7.61 1.80 0.52
N ASN A 61 7.84 1.84 1.84
CA ASN A 61 6.90 2.39 2.81
C ASN A 61 6.68 3.90 2.63
N MET A 62 7.71 4.67 2.26
CA MET A 62 7.56 6.10 1.96
C MET A 62 6.68 6.33 0.73
N ILE A 63 6.85 5.52 -0.32
CA ILE A 63 6.02 5.60 -1.53
C ILE A 63 4.57 5.20 -1.23
N ILE A 64 4.36 4.12 -0.47
CA ILE A 64 3.05 3.67 -0.02
C ILE A 64 2.35 4.78 0.76
N LEU A 65 3.05 5.41 1.72
CA LEU A 65 2.50 6.49 2.53
C LEU A 65 2.01 7.67 1.67
N ASN A 66 2.83 8.13 0.72
CA ASN A 66 2.43 9.21 -0.20
C ASN A 66 1.24 8.80 -1.09
N THR A 67 1.24 7.56 -1.57
CA THR A 67 0.15 7.01 -2.41
C THR A 67 -1.15 6.93 -1.61
N VAL A 68 -1.14 6.36 -0.41
CA VAL A 68 -2.30 6.28 0.49
C VAL A 68 -2.84 7.66 0.82
N HIS A 69 -1.98 8.63 1.11
CA HIS A 69 -2.43 9.98 1.42
C HIS A 69 -3.15 10.63 0.24
N ARG A 70 -2.58 10.54 -0.98
CA ARG A 70 -3.21 11.06 -2.19
C ARG A 70 -4.51 10.33 -2.53
N MET A 71 -4.50 9.00 -2.43
CA MET A 71 -5.67 8.15 -2.66
C MET A 71 -6.75 8.30 -1.57
N SER A 72 -6.44 8.90 -0.42
CA SER A 72 -7.44 9.22 0.61
C SER A 72 -7.95 10.65 0.46
N LYS A 73 -7.08 11.59 0.09
CA LYS A 73 -7.42 13.01 -0.07
C LYS A 73 -8.35 13.25 -1.25
N VAL A 74 -8.02 12.71 -2.43
CA VAL A 74 -8.83 12.95 -3.65
C VAL A 74 -10.27 12.47 -3.47
N PRO A 75 -10.54 11.24 -3.00
CA PRO A 75 -11.92 10.81 -2.77
C PRO A 75 -12.60 11.63 -1.66
N LYS A 76 -11.88 12.00 -0.60
CA LYS A 76 -12.45 12.87 0.45
C LYS A 76 -12.92 14.22 -0.10
N ASP A 77 -12.08 14.87 -0.90
CA ASP A 77 -12.43 16.14 -1.54
C ASP A 77 -13.64 15.99 -2.48
N MET A 78 -13.75 14.88 -3.21
CA MET A 78 -14.90 14.58 -4.09
C MET A 78 -16.19 14.32 -3.30
N HIS A 79 -16.09 13.60 -2.17
CA HIS A 79 -17.21 13.37 -1.27
C HIS A 79 -17.72 14.67 -0.65
N ASP A 80 -16.82 15.54 -0.19
CA ASP A 80 -17.18 16.79 0.47
C ASP A 80 -17.81 17.81 -0.52
N ARG A 81 -17.53 17.69 -1.82
CA ARG A 81 -18.19 18.47 -2.88
C ARG A 81 -19.56 17.93 -3.29
N GLY A 82 -19.92 16.71 -2.87
CA GLY A 82 -21.18 16.06 -3.22
C GLY A 82 -21.27 15.55 -4.66
N GLU A 83 -20.13 15.41 -5.37
CA GLU A 83 -20.11 14.98 -6.78
C GLU A 83 -20.37 13.47 -6.94
N PHE A 84 -19.94 12.66 -5.96
CA PHE A 84 -20.07 11.19 -5.99
C PHE A 84 -20.35 10.59 -4.61
N GLU A 85 -21.21 9.56 -4.58
CA GLU A 85 -21.40 8.72 -3.39
C GLU A 85 -20.22 7.75 -3.25
N ILE A 86 -19.26 8.11 -2.41
CA ILE A 86 -18.15 7.23 -2.05
C ILE A 86 -18.64 6.29 -0.96
N THR A 87 -18.65 5.00 -1.24
CA THR A 87 -19.01 3.97 -0.26
C THR A 87 -17.76 3.29 0.30
N ALA A 88 -17.89 2.64 1.45
CA ALA A 88 -16.81 1.86 2.04
C ALA A 88 -16.34 0.71 1.13
N GLU A 89 -17.25 0.16 0.32
CA GLU A 89 -16.96 -0.93 -0.63
C GLU A 89 -16.05 -0.45 -1.77
N VAL A 90 -16.26 0.77 -2.27
CA VAL A 90 -15.40 1.38 -3.30
C VAL A 90 -13.99 1.60 -2.75
N LEU A 91 -13.86 2.09 -1.52
CA LEU A 91 -12.56 2.29 -0.89
C LEU A 91 -11.85 0.97 -0.56
N ALA A 92 -12.60 -0.08 -0.23
CA ALA A 92 -12.02 -1.41 0.04
C ALA A 92 -11.37 -2.04 -1.21
N GLY A 93 -11.79 -1.65 -2.42
CA GLY A 93 -11.16 -2.09 -3.67
C GLY A 93 -9.87 -1.35 -4.05
N LEU A 94 -9.45 -0.35 -3.26
CA LEU A 94 -8.24 0.43 -3.53
C LEU A 94 -7.03 -0.16 -2.80
N ALA A 95 -6.06 -0.64 -3.57
CA ALA A 95 -4.75 -1.02 -3.06
C ALA A 95 -3.71 0.10 -3.29
N PRO A 96 -2.82 0.36 -2.32
CA PRO A 96 -1.78 1.39 -2.44
C PRO A 96 -0.57 0.97 -3.27
N TYR A 97 -0.51 -0.28 -3.73
CA TYR A 97 0.63 -0.87 -4.44
C TYR A 97 0.66 -0.59 -5.95
N ARG A 98 -0.10 0.41 -6.41
CA ARG A 98 -0.13 0.78 -7.83
C ARG A 98 1.19 1.42 -8.24
N THR A 99 1.69 1.06 -9.41
CA THR A 99 3.02 1.49 -9.89
C THR A 99 2.96 2.49 -11.04
N VAL A 100 1.82 2.58 -11.73
CA VAL A 100 1.63 3.37 -12.96
C VAL A 100 1.88 4.88 -12.76
N HIS A 101 1.61 5.42 -11.57
CA HIS A 101 1.81 6.84 -11.27
C HIS A 101 3.23 7.20 -10.81
N ILE A 102 4.12 6.22 -10.72
CA ILE A 102 5.49 6.40 -10.21
C ILE A 102 6.46 6.34 -11.38
N ASN A 103 7.20 7.43 -11.58
CA ASN A 103 8.27 7.46 -12.58
C ASN A 103 9.53 6.73 -12.06
N ARG A 104 9.64 5.43 -12.31
CA ARG A 104 10.78 4.62 -11.83
C ARG A 104 12.12 5.01 -12.49
N PHE A 105 12.08 5.36 -13.78
CA PHE A 105 13.25 5.73 -14.56
C PHE A 105 12.95 6.99 -15.34
N GLY A 106 13.57 8.11 -14.94
CA GLY A 106 13.45 9.37 -15.64
C GLY A 106 13.76 10.56 -14.74
N ASP A 107 13.60 11.74 -15.31
CA ASP A 107 13.93 12.99 -14.63
C ASP A 107 12.73 13.49 -13.82
N TYR A 108 12.97 13.75 -12.53
CA TYR A 108 12.04 14.47 -11.68
C TYR A 108 12.39 15.96 -11.74
N LEU A 109 11.65 16.72 -12.56
CA LEU A 109 11.69 18.17 -12.52
C LEU A 109 11.01 18.64 -11.23
N MET A 110 11.83 18.98 -10.23
CA MET A 110 11.34 19.46 -8.94
C MET A 110 11.20 20.97 -8.97
N ASP A 111 9.97 21.44 -8.78
CA ASP A 111 9.71 22.84 -8.48
C ASP A 111 9.91 23.07 -6.98
N LEU A 112 10.98 23.78 -6.62
CA LEU A 112 11.35 24.08 -5.23
C LEU A 112 10.55 25.26 -4.66
N GLU A 113 9.91 26.07 -5.50
CA GLU A 113 9.07 27.20 -5.07
C GLU A 113 7.65 26.75 -4.73
N ARG A 114 7.27 25.54 -5.18
CA ARG A 114 5.98 24.94 -4.87
C ARG A 114 5.83 24.68 -3.37
N ALA A 115 4.87 25.37 -2.76
CA ALA A 115 4.46 25.09 -1.39
C ALA A 115 3.97 23.63 -1.27
N VAL A 116 4.61 22.86 -0.39
CA VAL A 116 4.19 21.50 -0.06
C VAL A 116 3.15 21.58 1.05
N GLU A 117 1.93 21.15 0.76
CA GLU A 117 0.91 21.03 1.80
C GLU A 117 1.32 19.97 2.83
N PRO A 118 1.10 20.23 4.13
CA PRO A 118 1.39 19.26 5.17
C PRO A 118 0.53 18.00 4.99
N MET A 119 1.16 16.84 5.16
CA MET A 119 0.46 15.56 5.03
C MET A 119 -0.60 15.40 6.13
N ASN A 120 -1.86 15.29 5.73
CA ASN A 120 -2.95 14.95 6.64
C ASN A 120 -3.03 13.42 6.83
N THR A 121 -2.74 12.97 8.05
CA THR A 121 -2.80 11.55 8.44
C THR A 121 -4.15 11.13 9.03
N ARG A 122 -5.09 12.07 9.18
CA ARG A 122 -6.38 11.87 9.86
C ARG A 122 -7.57 12.12 8.92
N ILE A 123 -7.48 11.65 7.68
CA ILE A 123 -8.59 11.70 6.74
C ILE A 123 -9.65 10.68 7.19
N ARG A 124 -10.88 11.15 7.47
CA ARG A 124 -11.99 10.30 7.90
C ARG A 124 -13.18 10.47 6.96
N PHE A 125 -13.82 9.35 6.66
CA PHE A 125 -15.08 9.30 5.91
C PHE A 125 -16.24 9.02 6.88
N PRO A 126 -17.37 9.72 6.75
CA PRO A 126 -18.53 9.54 7.63
C PRO A 126 -19.38 8.34 7.17
N PHE A 127 -18.81 7.13 7.12
CA PHE A 127 -19.60 5.93 6.82
C PHE A 127 -20.38 5.47 8.05
N LYS A 128 -21.67 5.19 7.88
CA LYS A 128 -22.41 4.42 8.88
C LYS A 128 -21.79 3.03 8.96
N LYS A 129 -21.41 2.58 10.17
CA LYS A 129 -21.07 1.17 10.39
C LYS A 129 -22.27 0.34 9.92
N LYS A 130 -22.07 -0.62 9.02
CA LYS A 130 -23.04 -1.71 8.85
C LYS A 130 -23.12 -2.38 10.21
N GLU A 131 -24.30 -2.39 10.82
CA GLU A 131 -24.58 -3.25 11.98
C GLU A 131 -24.21 -4.67 11.57
N GLU A 132 -23.23 -5.25 12.25
CA GLU A 132 -22.88 -6.66 12.12
C GLU A 132 -24.13 -7.45 12.53
N ALA A 133 -24.81 -8.03 11.54
CA ALA A 133 -25.87 -8.99 11.78
C ALA A 133 -25.26 -10.18 12.54
N ALA A 134 -25.79 -10.41 13.74
CA ALA A 134 -25.46 -11.50 14.65
C ALA A 134 -25.68 -12.88 14.03
#